data_AF-A0A9E1QD23-F1
#
_entry.id   AF-A0A9E1QD23-F1
#
_cell.length_a   1.000
_cell.length_b   1.000
_cell.length_c   1.000
_cell.angle_alpha   90.00
_cell.angle_beta   90.00
_cell.angle_gamma   90.00
#
_symmetry.space_group_name_H-M   'P 1'
#
loop_
_entity.id
_entity.type
_entity.pdbx_description
1 polymer ?
#
loop_
_entity_poly.entity_id
_entity_poly.type
_entity_poly.pdbx_seq_one_letter_code
_entity_poly.pdbx_strand_id
1 'polypeptide(L)'
;MTDSPPDTQQVTLTTDLPADILMVLGRIVVVFGQLEYMLQLSTKRLSDLEFHMAMTEAEKLGSIAQLKSRVDELFQMDAQDQDREAEFGQILDRAQDLYRRRNDFIHALYALDTTGMVIHQRRLDAQYIDVAAMSALHQEVRAIVLTLNTITHPTRSTTRDE
;
A
#
# COMPACT_ATOMS: atom_id res chain seq x y z
N MET A 1 29.45 -16.36 37.74
CA MET A 1 28.36 -15.36 37.68
C MET A 1 27.47 -15.81 36.54
N THR A 2 26.21 -16.09 36.85
CA THR A 2 25.21 -16.70 35.97
C THR A 2 24.69 -15.67 34.98
N ASP A 3 24.97 -15.86 33.70
CA ASP A 3 24.17 -15.27 32.61
C ASP A 3 22.77 -15.89 32.70
N SER A 4 21.83 -15.15 33.27
CA SER A 4 20.42 -15.49 33.09
C SER A 4 20.10 -15.32 31.60
N PRO A 5 19.50 -16.31 30.93
CA PRO A 5 19.01 -16.11 29.57
C PRO A 5 18.04 -14.91 29.58
N PRO A 6 17.99 -14.11 28.50
CA PRO A 6 17.06 -12.98 28.42
C PRO A 6 15.65 -13.50 28.74
N ASP A 7 14.93 -12.79 29.62
CA ASP A 7 13.61 -13.19 30.12
C ASP A 7 12.76 -13.75 28.98
N THR A 8 12.58 -15.08 28.99
CA THR A 8 11.78 -15.76 27.98
C THR A 8 10.32 -15.43 28.25
N GLN A 9 9.83 -14.33 27.67
CA GLN A 9 8.43 -13.96 27.78
C GLN A 9 7.59 -15.04 27.10
N GLN A 10 6.77 -15.74 27.89
CA GLN A 10 5.78 -16.67 27.34
C GLN A 10 4.71 -15.87 26.61
N VAL A 11 4.50 -16.20 25.33
CA VAL A 11 3.48 -15.59 24.48
C VAL A 11 2.61 -16.70 23.87
N THR A 12 1.32 -16.43 23.72
CA THR A 12 0.38 -17.37 23.08
C THR A 12 0.01 -16.85 21.71
N LEU A 13 0.37 -17.58 20.64
CA LEU A 13 -0.08 -17.23 19.28
C LEU A 13 -1.61 -17.29 19.21
N THR A 14 -2.22 -16.30 18.57
CA THR A 14 -3.68 -16.21 18.44
C THR A 14 -4.09 -15.78 17.02
N THR A 15 -5.22 -16.30 16.56
CA THR A 15 -5.96 -15.79 15.39
C THR A 15 -7.15 -14.92 15.80
N ASP A 16 -7.51 -14.94 17.09
CA ASP A 16 -8.61 -14.16 17.64
C ASP A 16 -8.08 -12.78 18.01
N LEU A 17 -8.06 -11.89 17.01
CA LEU A 17 -7.59 -10.53 17.17
C LEU A 17 -8.60 -9.68 17.96
N PRO A 18 -8.12 -8.82 18.88
CA PRO A 18 -8.91 -7.76 19.48
C PRO A 18 -9.62 -6.90 18.43
N ALA A 19 -10.82 -6.43 18.78
CA ALA A 19 -11.70 -5.72 17.86
C ALA A 19 -11.08 -4.42 17.32
N ASP A 20 -10.29 -3.72 18.12
CA ASP A 20 -9.56 -2.51 17.74
C ASP A 20 -8.48 -2.78 16.69
N ILE A 21 -7.68 -3.84 16.88
CA ILE A 21 -6.68 -4.31 15.90
C ILE A 21 -7.37 -4.73 14.60
N LEU A 22 -8.42 -5.54 14.70
CA LEU A 22 -9.19 -5.99 13.53
C LEU A 22 -9.79 -4.81 12.77
N MET A 23 -10.32 -3.81 13.48
CA MET A 23 -10.88 -2.60 12.87
C MET A 23 -9.81 -1.79 12.12
N VAL A 24 -8.62 -1.61 12.70
CA VAL A 24 -7.54 -0.85 12.05
C VAL A 24 -6.98 -1.62 10.85
N LEU A 25 -6.80 -2.95 10.95
CA LEU A 25 -6.45 -3.80 9.82
C LEU A 25 -7.48 -3.71 8.69
N GLY A 26 -8.77 -3.75 9.01
CA GLY A 26 -9.83 -3.58 8.02
C GLY A 26 -9.73 -2.24 7.29
N ARG A 27 -9.49 -1.14 8.02
CA ARG A 27 -9.26 0.19 7.42
C ARG A 27 -8.04 0.21 6.51
N ILE A 28 -6.94 -0.43 6.90
CA ILE A 28 -5.75 -0.59 6.06
C ILE A 28 -6.12 -1.32 4.77
N VAL A 29 -6.77 -2.48 4.86
CA VAL A 29 -7.15 -3.25 3.66
C VAL A 29 -8.01 -2.42 2.70
N VAL A 30 -9.00 -1.70 3.22
CA VAL A 30 -9.88 -0.84 2.40
C VAL A 30 -9.10 0.28 1.71
N VAL A 31 -8.27 1.04 2.44
CA VAL A 31 -7.56 2.18 1.86
C VAL A 31 -6.52 1.76 0.83
N PHE A 32 -5.92 0.58 1.00
CA PHE A 32 -5.04 0.00 -0.03
C PHE A 32 -5.81 -0.46 -1.27
N GLY A 33 -7.02 -1.00 -1.12
CA GLY A 33 -7.88 -1.28 -2.27
C GLY A 33 -8.23 -0.01 -3.06
N GLN A 34 -8.43 1.11 -2.36
CA GLN A 34 -8.62 2.42 -3.02
C GLN A 34 -7.37 2.88 -3.75
N LEU A 35 -6.19 2.71 -3.17
CA LEU A 35 -4.91 3.05 -3.81
C LEU A 35 -4.69 2.21 -5.08
N GLU A 36 -4.89 0.89 -5.00
CA GLU A 36 -4.87 -0.03 -6.14
C GLU A 36 -5.78 0.48 -7.27
N TYR A 37 -7.04 0.75 -6.94
CA TYR A 37 -8.02 1.23 -7.91
C TYR A 37 -7.61 2.56 -8.55
N MET A 38 -7.07 3.49 -7.76
CA MET A 38 -6.56 4.77 -8.27
C MET A 38 -5.42 4.58 -9.27
N LEU A 39 -4.50 3.64 -9.01
CA LEU A 39 -3.42 3.34 -9.94
C LEU A 39 -3.93 2.69 -11.23
N GLN A 40 -4.94 1.81 -11.15
CA GLN A 40 -5.60 1.27 -12.33
C GLN A 40 -6.26 2.39 -13.16
N LEU A 41 -6.93 3.34 -12.50
CA LEU A 41 -7.50 4.52 -13.15
C LEU A 41 -6.43 5.41 -13.77
N SER A 42 -5.27 5.58 -13.13
CA SER A 42 -4.15 6.30 -13.71
C SER A 42 -3.66 5.61 -14.99
N THR A 43 -3.53 4.28 -15.01
CA THR A 43 -3.25 3.53 -16.25
C THR A 43 -4.28 3.83 -17.33
N LYS A 44 -5.58 3.83 -16.99
CA LYS A 44 -6.66 4.17 -17.94
C LYS A 44 -6.57 5.59 -18.47
N ARG A 45 -6.13 6.54 -17.65
CA ARG A 45 -6.05 7.96 -18.03
C ARG A 45 -4.84 8.26 -18.90
N LEU A 46 -3.73 7.58 -18.65
CA LEU A 46 -2.48 7.73 -19.38
C LEU A 46 -2.39 6.81 -20.61
N SER A 47 -3.26 5.81 -20.71
CA SER A 47 -3.41 4.99 -21.90
C SER A 47 -4.61 5.46 -22.72
N ASP A 48 -4.53 5.33 -24.05
CA ASP A 48 -5.64 5.60 -24.96
C ASP A 48 -6.69 4.45 -24.96
N LEU A 49 -6.74 3.66 -23.88
CA LEU A 49 -7.61 2.49 -23.77
C LEU A 49 -8.98 2.87 -23.22
N GLU A 50 -10.01 2.17 -23.71
CA GLU A 50 -11.31 2.19 -23.09
C GLU A 50 -11.25 1.60 -21.67
N PHE A 51 -12.16 2.07 -20.81
CA PHE A 51 -12.15 1.76 -19.38
C PHE A 51 -12.02 0.27 -19.08
N HIS A 52 -12.83 -0.58 -19.73
CA HIS A 52 -12.80 -2.02 -19.48
C HIS A 52 -11.44 -2.63 -19.84
N MET A 53 -10.82 -2.20 -20.95
CA MET A 53 -9.54 -2.74 -21.40
C MET A 53 -8.41 -2.31 -20.47
N ALA A 54 -8.42 -1.06 -20.01
CA ALA A 54 -7.44 -0.58 -19.05
C ALA A 54 -7.53 -1.31 -17.70
N MET A 55 -8.74 -1.60 -17.22
CA MET A 55 -8.92 -2.40 -15.99
C MET A 55 -8.44 -3.84 -16.19
N THR A 56 -8.80 -4.48 -17.30
CA THR A 56 -8.35 -5.84 -17.63
C THR A 56 -6.82 -5.93 -17.74
N GLU A 57 -6.17 -4.96 -18.37
CA GLU A 57 -4.70 -4.90 -18.43
C GLU A 57 -4.09 -4.70 -17.05
N ALA A 58 -4.66 -3.81 -16.24
CA ALA A 58 -4.15 -3.56 -14.89
C ALA A 58 -4.33 -4.77 -13.95
N GLU A 59 -5.41 -5.54 -14.10
CA GLU A 59 -5.63 -6.80 -13.39
C GLU A 59 -4.64 -7.89 -13.82
N LYS A 60 -4.30 -7.97 -15.11
CA LYS A 60 -3.30 -8.93 -15.63
C LYS A 60 -1.91 -8.72 -15.05
N LEU A 61 -1.55 -7.48 -14.71
CA LEU A 61 -0.26 -7.17 -14.06
C LEU A 61 -0.16 -7.80 -12.66
N GLY A 62 -1.28 -8.15 -12.02
CA GLY A 62 -1.35 -9.02 -10.82
C GLY A 62 -0.56 -8.56 -9.58
N SER A 63 0.17 -7.45 -9.66
CA SER A 63 1.05 -6.94 -8.61
C SER A 63 1.20 -5.43 -8.75
N ILE A 64 1.24 -4.75 -7.60
CA ILE A 64 1.38 -3.30 -7.54
C ILE A 64 2.68 -2.80 -8.15
N ALA A 65 3.77 -3.58 -8.06
CA ALA A 65 5.06 -3.21 -8.62
C ALA A 65 5.00 -3.14 -10.15
N GLN A 66 4.30 -4.09 -10.78
CA GLN A 66 4.08 -4.07 -12.22
C GLN A 66 3.11 -2.96 -12.63
N LEU A 67 2.06 -2.73 -11.85
CA LEU A 67 1.14 -1.61 -12.07
C LEU A 67 1.87 -0.26 -12.00
N LYS A 68 2.71 -0.06 -10.97
CA LYS A 68 3.59 1.11 -10.85
C LYS A 68 4.48 1.28 -12.07
N SER A 69 5.24 0.24 -12.43
CA SER A 69 6.15 0.29 -13.59
C SER A 69 5.40 0.70 -14.85
N ARG A 70 4.17 0.19 -15.03
CA ARG A 70 3.35 0.53 -16.19
C ARG A 70 2.88 1.98 -16.18
N VAL A 71 2.47 2.49 -15.01
CA VAL A 71 2.05 3.89 -14.88
C VAL A 71 3.25 4.82 -15.05
N ASP A 72 4.42 4.49 -14.48
CA ASP A 72 5.68 5.22 -14.67
C ASP A 72 6.04 5.32 -16.17
N GLU A 73 6.02 4.20 -16.89
CA GLU A 73 6.26 4.16 -18.35
C GLU A 73 5.28 5.04 -19.14
N LEU A 74 3.98 4.91 -18.86
CA LEU A 74 2.95 5.68 -19.56
C LEU A 74 3.08 7.17 -19.29
N PHE A 75 3.45 7.55 -18.07
CA PHE A 75 3.68 8.95 -17.71
C PHE A 75 4.92 9.50 -18.40
N GLN A 76 6.03 8.75 -18.47
CA GLN A 76 7.24 9.14 -19.21
C GLN A 76 6.98 9.36 -20.71
N MET A 77 6.07 8.59 -21.30
CA MET A 77 5.69 8.74 -22.70
C MET A 77 4.80 9.97 -22.97
N ASP A 78 4.26 10.60 -21.93
CA ASP A 78 3.28 11.69 -22.03
C ASP A 78 3.78 13.00 -21.39
N ALA A 79 4.72 12.94 -20.45
CA ALA A 79 5.18 14.06 -19.67
C ALA A 79 5.97 15.08 -20.52
N GLN A 80 5.35 16.23 -20.78
CA GLN A 80 6.05 17.43 -21.25
C GLN A 80 6.68 18.23 -20.10
N ASP A 81 6.39 17.87 -18.85
CA ASP A 81 6.79 18.57 -17.63
C ASP A 81 7.55 17.62 -16.68
N GLN A 82 8.87 17.77 -16.63
CA GLN A 82 9.79 16.92 -15.87
C GLN A 82 9.57 17.02 -14.34
N ASP A 83 9.09 18.17 -13.84
CA ASP A 83 8.88 18.36 -12.41
C ASP A 83 7.67 17.54 -11.94
N ARG A 84 6.60 17.49 -12.76
CA ARG A 84 5.41 16.65 -12.50
C ARG A 84 5.73 15.16 -12.58
N GLU A 85 6.62 14.77 -13.49
CA GLU A 85 7.10 13.39 -13.59
C GLU A 85 7.83 12.97 -12.31
N ALA A 86 8.75 13.81 -11.82
CA ALA A 86 9.49 13.53 -10.61
C ALA A 86 8.57 13.46 -9.37
N GLU A 87 7.59 14.37 -9.25
CA GLU A 87 6.60 14.34 -8.17
C GLU A 87 5.75 13.06 -8.20
N PHE A 88 5.25 12.70 -9.39
CA PHE A 88 4.42 11.52 -9.55
C PHE A 88 5.19 10.22 -9.28
N GLY A 89 6.43 10.11 -9.76
CA GLY A 89 7.32 8.99 -9.46
C GLY A 89 7.57 8.81 -7.97
N GLN A 90 7.80 9.90 -7.23
CA GLN A 90 7.94 9.86 -5.77
C GLN A 90 6.69 9.34 -5.05
N ILE A 91 5.50 9.72 -5.53
CA ILE A 91 4.23 9.21 -4.99
C ILE A 91 4.13 7.70 -5.20
N LEU A 92 4.51 7.21 -6.38
CA LEU A 92 4.48 5.78 -6.70
C LEU A 92 5.51 4.97 -5.91
N ASP A 93 6.73 5.47 -5.75
CA ASP A 93 7.76 4.86 -4.89
C ASP A 93 7.25 4.77 -3.45
N ARG A 94 6.64 5.85 -2.96
CA ARG A 94 6.05 5.85 -1.62
C ARG A 94 4.91 4.84 -1.49
N ALA A 95 4.03 4.75 -2.48
CA ALA A 95 2.97 3.75 -2.50
C ALA A 95 3.55 2.33 -2.38
N GLN A 96 4.60 2.00 -3.14
CA GLN A 96 5.26 0.70 -3.10
C GLN A 96 5.85 0.37 -1.72
N ASP A 97 6.48 1.34 -1.06
CA ASP A 97 6.97 1.18 0.32
C ASP A 97 5.85 0.85 1.30
N LEU A 98 4.73 1.56 1.18
CA LEU A 98 3.57 1.35 2.05
C LEU A 98 2.95 -0.03 1.83
N TYR A 99 2.93 -0.54 0.60
CA TYR A 99 2.50 -1.91 0.31
C TYR A 99 3.32 -2.97 1.03
N ARG A 100 4.65 -2.77 1.10
CA ARG A 100 5.52 -3.67 1.88
C ARG A 100 5.14 -3.66 3.36
N ARG A 101 4.95 -2.47 3.94
CA ARG A 101 4.51 -2.30 5.34
C ARG A 101 3.11 -2.89 5.60
N ARG A 102 2.18 -2.78 4.65
CA ARG A 102 0.85 -3.41 4.71
C ARG A 102 0.94 -4.93 4.75
N ASN A 103 1.79 -5.51 3.91
CA ASN A 103 2.02 -6.95 3.90
C ASN A 103 2.65 -7.42 5.21
N ASP A 104 3.57 -6.64 5.80
CA ASP A 104 4.13 -6.93 7.12
C ASP A 104 3.02 -7.00 8.19
N PHE A 105 2.04 -6.09 8.17
CA PHE A 105 0.93 -6.10 9.13
C PHE A 105 -0.07 -7.24 8.90
N ILE A 106 -0.43 -7.50 7.64
CA ILE A 106 -1.45 -8.52 7.33
C ILE A 106 -0.91 -9.94 7.52
N HIS A 107 0.37 -10.16 7.24
CA HIS A 107 1.01 -11.46 7.39
C HIS A 107 1.80 -11.61 8.70
N ALA A 108 1.67 -10.66 9.63
CA ALA A 108 2.27 -10.76 10.95
C ALA A 108 1.72 -11.96 11.74
N LEU A 109 2.55 -12.50 12.64
CA LEU A 109 2.06 -13.36 13.70
C LEU A 109 1.59 -12.49 14.86
N TYR A 110 0.42 -12.81 15.39
CA TYR A 110 -0.17 -12.13 16.52
C TYR A 110 -0.10 -13.07 17.72
N ALA A 111 0.37 -12.55 18.84
CA ALA A 111 0.50 -13.26 20.09
C ALA A 111 -0.12 -12.46 21.22
N LEU A 112 -0.54 -13.12 22.29
CA LEU A 112 -0.93 -12.50 23.54
C LEU A 112 0.20 -12.65 24.53
N ASP A 113 0.52 -11.57 25.23
CA ASP A 113 1.43 -11.61 26.37
C ASP A 113 0.74 -12.19 27.61
N THR A 114 1.49 -12.31 28.70
CA THR A 114 0.98 -12.83 29.98
C THR A 114 -0.11 -11.97 30.62
N THR A 115 -0.30 -10.73 30.15
CA THR A 115 -1.35 -9.81 30.59
C THR A 115 -2.59 -9.84 29.69
N GLY A 116 -2.53 -10.59 28.58
CA GLY A 116 -3.59 -10.64 27.57
C GLY A 116 -3.54 -9.47 26.58
N MET A 117 -2.46 -8.69 26.55
CA MET A 117 -2.25 -7.68 25.51
C MET A 117 -1.69 -8.33 24.24
N VAL A 118 -2.15 -7.87 23.08
CA VAL A 118 -1.62 -8.37 21.80
C VAL A 118 -0.25 -7.79 21.53
N ILE A 119 0.71 -8.71 21.38
CA ILE A 119 2.03 -8.50 20.85
C ILE A 119 2.03 -8.98 19.39
N HIS A 120 2.48 -8.12 18.48
CA HIS A 120 2.78 -8.53 17.12
C HIS A 120 4.22 -9.01 17.03
N GLN A 121 4.42 -10.16 16.41
CA GLN A 121 5.74 -10.69 16.12
C GLN A 121 5.92 -10.80 14.60
N ARG A 122 6.68 -9.86 14.04
CA ARG A 122 7.20 -10.03 12.67
C ARG A 122 8.15 -11.23 12.67
N ARG A 123 8.07 -12.04 11.62
CA ARG A 123 8.69 -13.37 11.50
C ARG A 123 10.21 -13.44 11.76
N LEU A 124 10.96 -12.34 11.86
CA LEU A 124 12.42 -12.39 12.05
C LEU A 124 13.08 -11.28 12.93
N ASP A 125 12.42 -10.16 13.26
CA ASP A 125 13.13 -8.99 13.83
C ASP A 125 12.63 -8.53 15.21
N ALA A 126 11.66 -9.23 15.81
CA ALA A 126 11.07 -8.91 17.11
C ALA A 126 10.62 -7.44 17.29
N GLN A 127 10.24 -6.76 16.21
CA GLN A 127 9.65 -5.42 16.30
C GLN A 127 8.18 -5.51 16.70
N TYR A 128 7.84 -4.87 17.81
CA TYR A 128 6.47 -4.70 18.29
C TYR A 128 5.74 -3.71 17.37
N ILE A 129 4.64 -4.15 16.77
CA ILE A 129 3.75 -3.28 16.01
C ILE A 129 2.67 -2.79 16.97
N ASP A 130 2.57 -1.48 17.12
CA ASP A 130 1.50 -0.83 17.88
C ASP A 130 0.35 -0.44 16.92
N VAL A 131 -0.88 -0.45 17.44
CA VAL A 131 -2.08 0.13 16.81
C VAL A 131 -1.82 1.55 16.30
N ALA A 132 -0.97 2.32 16.99
CA ALA A 132 -0.52 3.63 16.54
C ALA A 132 0.23 3.58 15.20
N ALA A 133 1.14 2.62 15.01
CA ALA A 133 1.90 2.45 13.77
C ALA A 133 0.98 2.00 12.60
N MET A 134 0.01 1.15 12.89
CA MET A 134 -1.02 0.74 11.93
C MET A 134 -1.91 1.92 11.52
N SER A 135 -2.30 2.74 12.49
CA SER A 135 -3.10 3.96 12.26
C SER A 135 -2.33 5.00 11.43
N ALA A 136 -1.04 5.18 11.70
CA ALA A 136 -0.17 6.04 10.92
C ALA A 136 -0.05 5.57 9.46
N LEU A 137 0.11 4.26 9.23
CA LEU A 137 0.11 3.70 7.87
C LEU A 137 -1.20 4.02 7.14
N HIS A 138 -2.35 3.80 7.78
CA HIS A 138 -3.65 4.10 7.19
C HIS A 138 -3.79 5.59 6.82
N GLN A 139 -3.38 6.51 7.70
CA GLN A 139 -3.42 7.95 7.42
C GLN A 139 -2.55 8.34 6.23
N GLU A 140 -1.36 7.76 6.15
CA GLU A 140 -0.39 8.03 5.09
C GLU A 140 -0.89 7.55 3.72
N VAL A 141 -1.44 6.34 3.65
CA VAL A 141 -2.01 5.80 2.41
C VAL A 141 -3.22 6.62 1.97
N ARG A 142 -4.06 7.05 2.92
CA ARG A 142 -5.18 7.95 2.64
C ARG A 142 -4.72 9.28 2.04
N ALA A 143 -3.62 9.85 2.52
CA ALA A 143 -3.07 11.08 1.96
C ALA A 143 -2.61 10.89 0.51
N ILE A 144 -1.97 9.76 0.19
CA ILE A 144 -1.59 9.42 -1.19
C ILE A 144 -2.82 9.27 -2.09
N VAL A 145 -3.83 8.53 -1.64
CA VAL A 145 -5.09 8.35 -2.38
C VAL A 145 -5.73 9.71 -2.71
N LEU A 146 -5.78 10.62 -1.74
CA LEU A 146 -6.29 11.96 -1.95
C LEU A 146 -5.44 12.75 -2.95
N THR A 147 -4.11 12.65 -2.85
CA THR A 147 -3.18 13.33 -3.76
C THR A 147 -3.37 12.83 -5.19
N LEU A 148 -3.36 11.51 -5.43
CA LEU A 148 -3.61 10.90 -6.74
C LEU A 148 -4.97 11.30 -7.32
N ASN A 149 -5.97 11.54 -6.48
CA ASN A 149 -7.28 12.00 -6.95
C ASN A 149 -7.27 13.47 -7.41
N THR A 150 -6.35 14.29 -6.90
CA THR A 150 -6.20 15.70 -7.28
C THR A 150 -5.25 15.92 -8.46
N ILE A 151 -4.33 14.98 -8.74
CA ILE A 151 -3.43 15.07 -9.88
C ILE A 151 -4.25 15.05 -11.16
N THR A 152 -4.23 16.18 -11.86
CA THR A 152 -4.86 16.31 -13.17
C THR A 152 -3.95 15.61 -14.16
N HIS A 153 -4.29 14.36 -14.51
CA HIS A 153 -3.58 13.66 -15.58
C HIS A 153 -3.79 14.42 -16.89
N PRO A 154 -2.76 14.54 -17.74
CA PRO A 154 -2.98 14.99 -19.11
C PRO A 154 -3.91 13.96 -19.74
N THR A 155 -5.13 14.38 -20.09
CA THR A 155 -5.95 13.59 -21.01
C THR A 155 -5.27 13.69 -22.35
N ARG A 156 -4.73 12.58 -22.85
CA ARG A 156 -4.42 12.50 -24.27
C ARG A 156 -5.67 12.86 -25.04
N SER A 157 -5.58 13.99 -25.74
CA SER A 157 -6.58 14.42 -26.70
C SER A 157 -6.69 13.27 -27.70
N THR A 158 -7.86 12.63 -27.75
CA THR A 158 -8.24 11.84 -28.92
C THR A 158 -8.41 12.82 -30.08
N THR A 159 -7.32 13.30 -30.66
CA THR A 159 -7.31 13.73 -32.06
C THR A 159 -7.49 12.47 -32.87
N ARG A 160 -8.76 12.12 -33.02
CA ARG A 160 -9.24 11.24 -34.07
C ARG A 160 -9.11 12.08 -35.34
N ASP A 161 -7.91 12.10 -35.91
CA ASP A 161 -7.72 12.60 -37.27
C ASP A 161 -8.48 11.64 -38.19
N GLU A 162 -9.58 12.19 -38.74
CA GLU A 162 -10.35 11.85 -39.94
C GLU A 162 -10.69 10.37 -40.22
#